data_AF-A0A2K9JVI6-F1
#
_entry.id   AF-A0A2K9JVI6-F1
#
_cell.length_a   1.000
_cell.length_b   1.000
_cell.length_c   1.000
_cell.angle_alpha   90.00
_cell.angle_beta   90.00
_cell.angle_gamma   90.00
#
_symmetry.space_group_name_H-M   'P 1'
#
loop_
_entity.id
_entity.type
_entity.pdbx_description
1 polymer ?
#
loop_
_entity_poly.entity_id
_entity_poly.type
_entity_poly.pdbx_seq_one_letter_code
_entity_poly.pdbx_strand_id
1 'polypeptide(L)'
;MSDFHLKLIKEINRQSRQKPDNACVNRFRPHVSSRVKLIHYFQVIMNNLQRTFSKLTKSYLSRYEPTLLLLDQNNYFVNSIYCFEKAYEKLGDEASKEKYLSYISFNYIRRYGARLPFDIESFDAYERELSSIVDTDGYQLISVNENEVYLPFDPIGFTINFKLQQYAYQNRVVIENGDVVLDCGAANGDTALYFTAYGASKVYSFEFLKENIIKFNNTMLRNKAFSNLIELVERALWDESNIRLSFSENGNATSVQKCSSNEGDTVQTITIDEFTAQKGTHVDFIKMDIEGAELNALRGAKETILKYKPKLAICVYHKDDDLVSIPDFIDSLNCDYEMYFDYYTDTGAEAVLYARAVDK
;
A
#
# COMPACT_ATOMS: atom_id res chain seq x y z
N MET A 1 29.97 -4.90 -19.38
CA MET A 1 28.52 -5.11 -19.60
C MET A 1 28.34 -6.49 -20.18
N SER A 2 27.51 -7.31 -19.57
CA SER A 2 27.28 -8.68 -20.02
C SER A 2 26.62 -8.71 -21.41
N ASP A 3 26.78 -9.78 -22.18
CA ASP A 3 26.21 -9.89 -23.53
C ASP A 3 24.67 -9.76 -23.51
N PHE A 4 24.04 -10.15 -22.38
CA PHE A 4 22.64 -9.89 -22.08
C PHE A 4 22.33 -8.39 -21.92
N HIS A 5 23.14 -7.64 -21.17
CA HIS A 5 23.00 -6.19 -21.02
C HIS A 5 23.17 -5.44 -22.34
N LEU A 6 24.14 -5.84 -23.16
CA LEU A 6 24.34 -5.27 -24.50
C LEU A 6 23.21 -5.66 -25.43
N LYS A 7 22.66 -6.87 -25.33
CA LYS A 7 21.46 -7.29 -26.09
C LYS A 7 20.21 -6.56 -25.64
N LEU A 8 20.00 -6.38 -24.34
CA LEU A 8 18.85 -5.66 -23.77
C LEU A 8 18.90 -4.18 -24.14
N ILE A 9 20.06 -3.52 -23.97
CA ILE A 9 20.26 -2.13 -24.38
C ILE A 9 20.20 -2.01 -25.90
N LYS A 10 20.78 -2.93 -26.68
CA LYS A 10 20.64 -2.92 -28.15
C LYS A 10 19.21 -3.16 -28.58
N GLU A 11 18.44 -3.98 -27.88
CA GLU A 11 17.06 -4.29 -28.23
C GLU A 11 16.12 -3.15 -27.84
N ILE A 12 16.27 -2.58 -26.65
CA ILE A 12 15.60 -1.34 -26.22
C ILE A 12 15.96 -0.19 -27.18
N ASN A 13 17.24 -0.06 -27.55
CA ASN A 13 17.67 0.95 -28.53
C ASN A 13 17.21 0.64 -29.97
N ARG A 14 17.12 -0.63 -30.36
CA ARG A 14 16.64 -1.04 -31.69
C ARG A 14 15.15 -0.79 -31.80
N GLN A 15 14.38 -1.08 -30.76
CA GLN A 15 12.94 -0.83 -30.71
C GLN A 15 12.61 0.66 -30.51
N SER A 16 13.43 1.41 -29.77
CA SER A 16 13.30 2.87 -29.69
C SER A 16 13.71 3.59 -30.99
N ARG A 17 14.57 2.96 -31.81
CA ARG A 17 14.97 3.43 -33.16
C ARG A 17 14.09 2.91 -34.28
N GLN A 18 13.27 1.89 -34.05
CA GLN A 18 12.23 1.51 -34.99
C GLN A 18 11.20 2.64 -34.97
N LYS A 19 11.24 3.47 -36.02
CA LYS A 19 10.09 4.31 -36.35
C LYS A 19 8.90 3.37 -36.41
N PRO A 20 7.82 3.63 -35.67
CA PRO A 20 6.65 2.77 -35.72
C PRO A 20 6.21 2.67 -37.16
N ASP A 21 5.78 1.46 -37.52
CA ASP A 21 5.45 1.12 -38.88
C ASP A 21 4.49 2.18 -39.46
N ASN A 22 4.97 2.92 -40.46
CA ASN A 22 4.20 3.97 -41.14
C ASN A 22 2.90 3.39 -41.74
N ALA A 23 2.79 2.07 -41.88
CA ALA A 23 1.55 1.39 -42.26
C ALA A 23 0.42 1.51 -41.22
N CYS A 24 0.73 1.65 -39.92
CA CYS A 24 -0.27 1.87 -38.87
C CYS A 24 -0.79 3.32 -38.87
N VAL A 25 0.06 4.28 -39.26
CA VAL A 25 -0.28 5.71 -39.34
C VAL A 25 -1.14 6.02 -40.57
N ASN A 26 -0.96 5.28 -41.66
CA ASN A 26 -1.71 5.46 -42.91
C ASN A 26 -3.10 4.81 -42.93
N ARG A 27 -3.52 4.11 -41.86
CA ARG A 27 -4.89 3.57 -41.74
C ARG A 27 -5.91 4.58 -41.22
N PHE A 28 -5.47 5.77 -40.78
CA PHE A 28 -6.40 6.79 -40.34
C PHE A 28 -7.05 7.49 -41.53
N ARG A 29 -8.39 7.53 -41.55
CA ARG A 29 -9.16 8.28 -42.55
C ARG A 29 -8.69 9.75 -42.59
N PRO A 30 -8.75 10.44 -43.74
CA PRO A 30 -8.11 11.74 -43.97
C PRO A 30 -8.48 12.90 -43.03
N HIS A 31 -9.45 12.73 -42.13
CA HIS A 31 -9.98 13.79 -41.26
C HIS A 31 -9.67 13.60 -39.76
N VAL A 32 -8.80 12.65 -39.38
CA VAL A 32 -8.42 12.45 -37.97
C VAL A 32 -7.37 13.48 -37.55
N SER A 33 -7.64 14.21 -36.46
CA SER A 33 -6.79 15.30 -35.97
C SER A 33 -5.41 14.82 -35.51
N SER A 34 -4.40 15.68 -35.60
CA SER A 34 -3.00 15.36 -35.24
C SER A 34 -2.84 14.88 -33.79
N ARG A 35 -3.74 15.29 -32.90
CA ARG A 35 -3.78 14.89 -31.49
C ARG A 35 -4.13 13.40 -31.32
N VAL A 36 -5.09 12.89 -32.10
CA VAL A 36 -5.52 11.47 -32.04
C VAL A 36 -4.43 10.53 -32.58
N LYS A 37 -3.67 11.00 -33.58
CA LYS A 37 -2.52 10.26 -34.13
C LYS A 37 -1.38 10.12 -33.12
N LEU A 38 -1.18 11.12 -32.25
CA LEU A 38 -0.15 11.12 -31.21
C LEU A 38 -0.49 10.16 -30.05
N ILE A 39 -1.76 10.11 -29.65
CA ILE A 39 -2.26 9.25 -28.56
C ILE A 39 -2.13 7.76 -28.93
N HIS A 40 -2.50 7.41 -30.16
CA HIS A 40 -2.37 6.02 -30.65
C HIS A 40 -0.90 5.58 -30.77
N TYR A 41 -0.01 6.50 -31.12
CA TYR A 41 1.44 6.26 -31.18
C TYR A 41 2.03 5.94 -29.79
N PHE A 42 1.54 6.61 -28.74
CA PHE A 42 1.97 6.40 -27.36
C PHE A 42 1.49 5.04 -26.81
N GLN A 43 0.24 4.65 -27.10
CA GLN A 43 -0.34 3.35 -26.67
C GLN A 43 0.34 2.12 -27.30
N VAL A 44 0.83 2.24 -28.55
CA VAL A 44 1.56 1.15 -29.23
C VAL A 44 2.96 0.95 -28.64
N ILE A 45 3.62 2.01 -28.17
CA ILE A 45 4.95 1.94 -27.53
C ILE A 45 4.86 1.27 -26.15
N MET A 46 3.86 1.62 -25.35
CA MET A 46 3.66 1.03 -24.01
C MET A 46 3.34 -0.46 -24.06
N ASN A 47 2.49 -0.89 -25.01
CA ASN A 47 2.17 -2.31 -25.22
C ASN A 47 3.37 -3.17 -25.66
N ASN A 48 4.35 -2.60 -26.35
CA ASN A 48 5.57 -3.31 -26.78
C ASN A 48 6.61 -3.46 -25.66
N LEU A 49 6.70 -2.49 -24.74
CA LEU A 49 7.52 -2.59 -23.53
C LEU A 49 7.01 -3.70 -22.60
N GLN A 50 5.69 -3.76 -22.40
CA GLN A 50 5.02 -4.75 -21.54
C GLN A 50 5.16 -6.19 -22.10
N ARG A 51 5.08 -6.38 -23.43
CA ARG A 51 5.31 -7.68 -24.11
C ARG A 51 6.76 -8.17 -24.03
N THR A 52 7.72 -7.25 -23.98
CA THR A 52 9.16 -7.59 -23.93
C THR A 52 9.55 -8.09 -22.54
N PHE A 53 8.99 -7.48 -21.49
CA PHE A 53 9.18 -7.91 -20.10
C PHE A 53 8.54 -9.28 -19.82
N SER A 54 7.30 -9.50 -20.28
CA SER A 54 6.55 -10.75 -20.09
C SER A 54 7.19 -11.96 -20.81
N LYS A 55 7.86 -11.74 -21.95
CA LYS A 55 8.65 -12.78 -22.64
C LYS A 55 9.98 -13.11 -21.96
N LEU A 56 10.54 -12.18 -21.19
CA LEU A 56 11.81 -12.36 -20.48
C LEU A 56 11.64 -13.06 -19.13
N THR A 57 10.46 -13.05 -18.51
CA THR A 57 10.23 -13.68 -17.19
C THR A 57 9.71 -15.11 -17.26
N LYS A 58 8.93 -15.49 -18.28
CA LYS A 58 8.26 -16.81 -18.36
C LYS A 58 9.16 -18.03 -18.64
N SER A 59 10.45 -17.85 -18.89
CA SER A 59 11.41 -18.95 -19.16
C SER A 59 12.72 -18.84 -18.36
N TYR A 60 12.94 -17.77 -17.61
CA TYR A 60 14.30 -17.37 -17.21
C TYR A 60 14.61 -17.51 -15.72
N LEU A 61 13.59 -17.57 -14.85
CA LEU A 61 13.79 -17.76 -13.41
C LEU A 61 14.23 -19.20 -13.02
N SER A 62 14.16 -20.18 -13.93
CA SER A 62 14.54 -21.57 -13.61
C SER A 62 15.89 -22.04 -14.13
N ARG A 63 16.70 -21.22 -14.85
CA ARG A 63 17.87 -21.79 -15.57
C ARG A 63 19.22 -21.07 -15.64
N TYR A 64 19.47 -19.83 -15.21
CA TYR A 64 20.84 -19.28 -15.33
C TYR A 64 21.28 -18.31 -14.23
N GLU A 65 22.59 -18.41 -13.92
CA GLU A 65 23.26 -17.76 -12.80
C GLU A 65 23.25 -16.22 -12.81
N PRO A 66 23.29 -15.59 -11.61
CA PRO A 66 23.01 -14.16 -11.40
C PRO A 66 24.04 -13.17 -11.97
N THR A 67 25.15 -13.64 -12.52
CA THR A 67 26.34 -12.81 -12.82
C THR A 67 26.19 -11.90 -14.06
N LEU A 68 25.11 -12.01 -14.85
CA LEU A 68 24.87 -11.11 -15.98
C LEU A 68 24.10 -9.82 -15.64
N LEU A 69 23.65 -9.65 -14.39
CA LEU A 69 23.12 -8.39 -13.87
C LEU A 69 24.28 -7.57 -13.29
N LEU A 70 25.08 -6.91 -14.14
CA LEU A 70 25.97 -5.82 -13.72
C LEU A 70 25.13 -4.56 -13.41
N LEU A 71 24.19 -4.73 -12.48
CA LEU A 71 23.23 -3.76 -12.01
C LEU A 71 23.65 -3.41 -10.60
N ASP A 72 23.55 -2.13 -10.28
CA ASP A 72 24.00 -1.50 -9.04
C ASP A 72 24.09 -2.49 -7.85
N GLN A 73 25.33 -2.86 -7.49
CA GLN A 73 25.61 -3.79 -6.39
C GLN A 73 25.18 -3.24 -5.03
N ASN A 74 24.77 -1.97 -4.95
CA ASN A 74 24.21 -1.38 -3.74
C ASN A 74 22.68 -1.40 -3.71
N ASN A 75 22.00 -1.90 -4.75
CA ASN A 75 20.54 -1.98 -4.80
C ASN A 75 20.05 -3.22 -4.03
N TYR A 76 19.34 -3.01 -2.92
CA TYR A 76 18.73 -4.09 -2.13
C TYR A 76 17.90 -5.05 -3.00
N PHE A 77 17.08 -4.53 -3.91
CA PHE A 77 16.19 -5.33 -4.75
C PHE A 77 16.94 -6.24 -5.73
N VAL A 78 18.14 -5.85 -6.15
CA VAL A 78 19.02 -6.70 -6.99
C VAL A 78 19.64 -7.80 -6.15
N ASN A 79 20.21 -7.42 -5.00
CA ASN A 79 20.97 -8.32 -4.15
C ASN A 79 20.08 -9.35 -3.45
N SER A 80 18.82 -9.00 -3.23
CA SER A 80 17.82 -9.82 -2.54
C SER A 80 16.80 -10.44 -3.49
N ILE A 81 17.10 -10.56 -4.80
CA ILE A 81 16.13 -10.99 -5.81
C ILE A 81 15.49 -12.35 -5.48
N TYR A 82 16.26 -13.26 -4.88
CA TYR A 82 15.83 -14.59 -4.45
C TYR A 82 14.87 -14.57 -3.25
N CYS A 83 14.90 -13.50 -2.45
CA CYS A 83 14.00 -13.36 -1.30
C CYS A 83 12.56 -13.10 -1.76
N PHE A 84 12.38 -12.35 -2.85
CA PHE A 84 11.06 -12.00 -3.36
C PHE A 84 10.33 -13.17 -4.05
N GLU A 85 11.07 -14.20 -4.50
CA GLU A 85 10.47 -15.40 -5.09
C GLU A 85 9.51 -16.08 -4.10
N LYS A 86 9.93 -16.22 -2.82
CA LYS A 86 9.10 -16.83 -1.78
C LYS A 86 7.81 -16.04 -1.52
N ALA A 87 7.92 -14.72 -1.40
CA ALA A 87 6.77 -13.86 -1.21
C ALA A 87 5.83 -13.90 -2.43
N TYR A 88 6.38 -13.93 -3.65
CA TYR A 88 5.61 -14.08 -4.88
C TYR A 88 4.84 -15.40 -4.96
N GLU A 89 5.46 -16.51 -4.57
CA GLU A 89 4.82 -17.84 -4.57
C GLU A 89 3.64 -17.94 -3.60
N LYS A 90 3.64 -17.11 -2.53
CA LYS A 90 2.57 -17.06 -1.52
C LYS A 90 1.35 -16.25 -1.95
N LEU A 91 1.45 -15.46 -3.03
CA LEU A 91 0.33 -14.68 -3.52
C LEU A 91 -0.75 -15.58 -4.13
N GLY A 92 -2.00 -15.39 -3.69
CA GLY A 92 -3.13 -16.28 -3.97
C GLY A 92 -3.77 -16.13 -5.35
N ASP A 93 -3.40 -15.13 -6.13
CA ASP A 93 -3.92 -14.95 -7.49
C ASP A 93 -2.93 -14.31 -8.47
N GLU A 94 -3.28 -14.35 -9.76
CA GLU A 94 -2.43 -13.82 -10.82
C GLU A 94 -2.38 -12.29 -10.87
N ALA A 95 -3.44 -11.62 -10.41
CA ALA A 95 -3.52 -10.15 -10.42
C ALA A 95 -2.53 -9.53 -9.42
N SER A 96 -2.54 -10.03 -8.19
CA SER A 96 -1.57 -9.67 -7.15
C SER A 96 -0.14 -10.01 -7.55
N LYS A 97 0.09 -11.17 -8.16
CA LYS A 97 1.40 -11.55 -8.71
C LYS A 97 1.91 -10.56 -9.76
N GLU A 98 1.05 -10.14 -10.70
CA GLU A 98 1.42 -9.14 -11.71
C GLU A 98 1.77 -7.78 -11.09
N LYS A 99 0.98 -7.33 -10.11
CA LYS A 99 1.23 -6.10 -9.36
C LYS A 99 2.53 -6.16 -8.58
N TYR A 100 2.80 -7.28 -7.90
CA TYR A 100 4.03 -7.49 -7.12
C TYR A 100 5.27 -7.46 -8.01
N LEU A 101 5.25 -8.14 -9.15
CA LEU A 101 6.34 -8.09 -10.13
C LEU A 101 6.56 -6.67 -10.68
N SER A 102 5.47 -5.94 -10.95
CA SER A 102 5.56 -4.54 -11.38
C SER A 102 6.21 -3.67 -10.31
N TYR A 103 5.88 -3.90 -9.05
CA TYR A 103 6.41 -3.17 -7.90
C TYR A 103 7.90 -3.43 -7.64
N ILE A 104 8.34 -4.68 -7.69
CA ILE A 104 9.77 -5.01 -7.58
C ILE A 104 10.55 -4.43 -8.75
N SER A 105 10.03 -4.60 -9.97
CA SER A 105 10.66 -4.09 -11.18
C SER A 105 10.79 -2.56 -11.12
N PHE A 106 9.75 -1.88 -10.65
CA PHE A 106 9.76 -0.45 -10.40
C PHE A 106 10.83 -0.06 -9.37
N ASN A 107 10.87 -0.68 -8.19
CA ASN A 107 11.87 -0.35 -7.17
C ASN A 107 13.31 -0.56 -7.65
N TYR A 108 13.49 -1.51 -8.57
CA TYR A 108 14.74 -1.69 -9.26
C TYR A 108 15.13 -0.49 -10.16
N ILE A 109 14.18 0.07 -10.93
CA ILE A 109 14.42 1.15 -11.92
C ILE A 109 14.03 2.57 -11.47
N ARG A 110 13.37 2.76 -10.31
CA ARG A 110 12.76 4.03 -9.87
C ARG A 110 13.74 5.19 -9.82
N ARG A 111 15.00 4.91 -9.46
CA ARG A 111 16.11 5.88 -9.44
C ARG A 111 16.38 6.55 -10.79
N TYR A 112 15.90 5.95 -11.89
CA TYR A 112 16.04 6.48 -13.25
C TYR A 112 14.80 7.27 -13.68
N GLY A 113 13.92 7.64 -12.75
CA GLY A 113 12.71 8.43 -13.01
C GLY A 113 11.53 7.62 -13.55
N ALA A 114 11.56 6.30 -13.41
CA ALA A 114 10.43 5.45 -13.76
C ALA A 114 9.25 5.67 -12.81
N ARG A 115 8.04 5.34 -13.28
CA ARG A 115 6.79 5.32 -12.50
C ARG A 115 6.14 3.95 -12.61
N LEU A 116 5.35 3.58 -11.61
CA LEU A 116 4.53 2.37 -11.67
C LEU A 116 3.43 2.52 -12.72
N PRO A 117 3.06 1.42 -13.40
CA PRO A 117 1.82 1.40 -14.19
C PRO A 117 0.63 1.67 -13.27
N PHE A 118 -0.02 2.82 -13.43
CA PHE A 118 -1.13 3.27 -12.60
C PHE A 118 -2.18 3.95 -13.48
N ASP A 119 -3.46 3.72 -13.21
CA ASP A 119 -4.56 4.33 -13.97
C ASP A 119 -4.79 5.78 -13.53
N ILE A 120 -3.90 6.65 -13.98
CA ILE A 120 -3.90 8.06 -13.62
C ILE A 120 -5.13 8.80 -14.16
N GLU A 121 -5.73 8.35 -15.27
CA GLU A 121 -6.92 9.00 -15.81
C GLU A 121 -8.13 8.83 -14.89
N SER A 122 -8.32 7.62 -14.36
CA SER A 122 -9.35 7.35 -13.34
C SER A 122 -9.06 8.07 -12.04
N PHE A 123 -7.80 8.08 -11.58
CA PHE A 123 -7.38 8.81 -10.38
C PHE A 123 -7.70 10.31 -10.49
N ASP A 124 -7.26 10.97 -11.57
CA ASP A 124 -7.51 12.39 -11.82
C ASP A 124 -9.02 12.69 -11.94
N ALA A 125 -9.83 11.73 -12.40
CA ALA A 125 -11.27 11.89 -12.49
C ALA A 125 -11.92 11.90 -11.10
N TYR A 126 -11.51 10.99 -10.20
CA TYR A 126 -11.98 10.94 -8.82
C TYR A 126 -11.55 12.17 -8.00
N GLU A 127 -10.30 12.60 -8.17
CA GLU A 127 -9.79 13.80 -7.51
C GLU A 127 -10.61 15.05 -7.89
N ARG A 128 -10.95 15.17 -9.18
CA ARG A 128 -11.77 16.28 -9.69
C ARG A 128 -13.21 16.26 -9.17
N GLU A 129 -13.81 15.08 -9.01
CA GLU A 129 -15.15 14.92 -8.42
C GLU A 129 -15.20 15.60 -7.05
N LEU A 130 -14.19 15.32 -6.21
CA LEU A 130 -14.11 15.84 -4.86
C LEU A 130 -13.79 17.35 -4.82
N SER A 131 -12.93 17.83 -5.70
CA SER A 131 -12.47 19.24 -5.72
C SER A 131 -13.56 20.31 -5.87
N SER A 132 -14.79 19.90 -6.18
CA SER A 132 -15.92 20.81 -6.47
C SER A 132 -16.81 21.14 -5.28
N ILE A 133 -16.65 20.49 -4.11
CA ILE A 133 -17.57 20.60 -2.97
C ILE A 133 -16.76 20.74 -1.67
N VAL A 134 -16.52 21.97 -1.23
CA VAL A 134 -15.80 22.26 0.04
C VAL A 134 -16.63 23.21 0.88
N ASP A 135 -16.81 22.89 2.15
CA ASP A 135 -17.42 23.80 3.13
C ASP A 135 -16.41 24.88 3.54
N THR A 136 -16.93 25.99 4.05
CA THR A 136 -16.19 27.18 4.46
C THR A 136 -15.10 26.95 5.51
N ASP A 137 -15.12 25.81 6.21
CA ASP A 137 -14.19 25.44 7.28
C ASP A 137 -13.14 24.39 6.85
N GLY A 138 -13.07 24.04 5.56
CA GLY A 138 -12.10 23.10 5.02
C GLY A 138 -12.49 21.62 5.19
N TYR A 139 -13.73 21.33 5.55
CA TYR A 139 -14.30 19.99 5.53
C TYR A 139 -15.24 19.80 4.33
N GLN A 140 -15.55 18.55 4.05
CA GLN A 140 -16.50 18.15 3.01
C GLN A 140 -17.41 17.04 3.50
N LEU A 141 -18.67 17.10 3.08
CA LEU A 141 -19.64 16.05 3.32
C LEU A 141 -19.67 15.11 2.10
N ILE A 142 -19.46 13.82 2.35
CA ILE A 142 -19.57 12.76 1.34
C ILE A 142 -20.58 11.72 1.77
N SER A 143 -21.18 11.03 0.81
CA SER A 143 -22.03 9.87 1.07
C SER A 143 -21.27 8.58 0.75
N VAL A 144 -21.16 7.68 1.73
CA VAL A 144 -20.45 6.40 1.64
C VAL A 144 -21.36 5.31 2.18
N ASN A 145 -21.82 4.38 1.32
CA ASN A 145 -22.78 3.34 1.70
C ASN A 145 -23.98 3.87 2.50
N GLU A 146 -24.64 4.92 1.99
CA GLU A 146 -25.79 5.58 2.63
C GLU A 146 -25.46 6.31 3.95
N ASN A 147 -24.20 6.31 4.39
CA ASN A 147 -23.72 7.09 5.52
C ASN A 147 -23.23 8.47 5.08
N GLU A 148 -23.52 9.49 5.88
CA GLU A 148 -22.97 10.83 5.74
C GLU A 148 -21.67 10.94 6.54
N VAL A 149 -20.56 11.23 5.86
CA VAL A 149 -19.22 11.33 6.47
C VAL A 149 -18.63 12.70 6.18
N TYR A 150 -18.16 13.38 7.22
CA TYR A 150 -17.47 14.67 7.11
C TYR A 150 -15.95 14.47 7.15
N LEU A 151 -15.25 14.72 6.06
CA LEU A 151 -13.78 14.56 5.99
C LEU A 151 -13.09 15.92 5.87
N PRO A 152 -11.84 16.07 6.35
CA PRO A 152 -10.96 17.14 5.91
C PRO A 152 -10.85 17.12 4.38
N PHE A 153 -10.73 18.28 3.76
CA PHE A 153 -10.52 18.36 2.31
C PHE A 153 -9.11 17.87 1.94
N ASP A 154 -9.04 16.60 1.54
CA ASP A 154 -7.85 15.94 1.01
C ASP A 154 -8.26 15.10 -0.21
N PRO A 155 -8.15 15.65 -1.44
CA PRO A 155 -8.51 14.95 -2.67
C PRO A 155 -7.76 13.65 -2.92
N ILE A 156 -6.50 13.58 -2.51
CA ILE A 156 -5.66 12.42 -2.71
C ILE A 156 -6.07 11.33 -1.71
N GLY A 157 -6.08 11.66 -0.42
CA GLY A 157 -6.49 10.73 0.64
C GLY A 157 -7.90 10.19 0.41
N PHE A 158 -8.86 11.04 0.04
CA PHE A 158 -10.20 10.60 -0.33
C PHE A 158 -10.21 9.62 -1.50
N THR A 159 -9.50 9.94 -2.58
CA THR A 159 -9.48 9.08 -3.77
C THR A 159 -8.90 7.71 -3.43
N ILE A 160 -7.81 7.67 -2.68
CA ILE A 160 -7.14 6.42 -2.31
C ILE A 160 -7.98 5.61 -1.31
N ASN A 161 -8.48 6.24 -0.25
CA ASN A 161 -9.19 5.53 0.82
C ASN A 161 -10.64 5.18 0.46
N PHE A 162 -11.37 6.05 -0.25
CA PHE A 162 -12.82 5.86 -0.46
C PHE A 162 -13.19 5.45 -1.89
N LYS A 163 -12.45 5.88 -2.91
CA LYS A 163 -12.74 5.52 -4.31
C LYS A 163 -11.99 4.28 -4.75
N LEU A 164 -10.69 4.24 -4.49
CA LEU A 164 -9.85 3.06 -4.77
C LEU A 164 -9.93 2.01 -3.66
N GLN A 165 -10.39 2.40 -2.47
CA GLN A 165 -10.57 1.53 -1.31
C GLN A 165 -9.29 0.77 -0.95
N GLN A 166 -8.21 1.49 -0.69
CA GLN A 166 -6.89 0.88 -0.55
C GLN A 166 -6.72 -0.16 0.56
N TYR A 167 -7.66 -0.27 1.50
CA TYR A 167 -7.62 -1.31 2.54
C TYR A 167 -8.58 -2.47 2.25
N ALA A 168 -9.14 -2.53 1.04
CA ALA A 168 -9.95 -3.64 0.53
C ALA A 168 -9.29 -4.27 -0.69
N TYR A 169 -9.06 -5.58 -0.66
CA TYR A 169 -8.58 -6.33 -1.82
C TYR A 169 -9.71 -7.12 -2.47
N GLN A 170 -10.20 -6.60 -3.59
CA GLN A 170 -11.31 -7.17 -4.36
C GLN A 170 -12.48 -7.50 -3.42
N ASN A 171 -13.02 -8.72 -3.48
CA ASN A 171 -14.02 -9.25 -2.55
C ASN A 171 -13.44 -10.29 -1.58
N ARG A 172 -12.11 -10.33 -1.43
CA ARG A 172 -11.40 -11.38 -0.68
C ARG A 172 -10.98 -10.90 0.69
N VAL A 173 -10.42 -9.70 0.77
CA VAL A 173 -10.03 -9.04 2.03
C VAL A 173 -10.79 -7.74 2.10
N VAL A 174 -11.97 -7.77 2.71
CA VAL A 174 -12.87 -6.62 2.84
C VAL A 174 -13.42 -6.58 4.25
N ILE A 175 -13.89 -5.41 4.65
CA ILE A 175 -14.62 -5.24 5.90
C ILE A 175 -16.02 -5.81 5.75
N GLU A 176 -16.48 -6.45 6.80
CA GLU A 176 -17.83 -7.00 6.90
C GLU A 176 -18.62 -6.30 8.01
N ASN A 177 -19.94 -6.33 7.87
CA ASN A 177 -20.84 -5.79 8.87
C ASN A 177 -20.65 -6.50 10.21
N GLY A 178 -20.29 -5.74 11.24
CA GLY A 178 -20.02 -6.30 12.56
C GLY A 178 -18.54 -6.38 12.93
N ASP A 179 -17.63 -6.23 11.96
CA ASP A 179 -16.18 -6.39 12.20
C ASP A 179 -15.68 -5.42 13.28
N VAL A 180 -14.79 -5.92 14.15
CA VAL A 180 -13.96 -5.11 15.03
C VAL A 180 -12.60 -4.87 14.37
N VAL A 181 -12.27 -3.60 14.16
CA VAL A 181 -11.09 -3.17 13.40
C VAL A 181 -10.05 -2.54 14.33
N LEU A 182 -8.79 -2.93 14.14
CA LEU A 182 -7.64 -2.16 14.63
C LEU A 182 -7.09 -1.31 13.48
N ASP A 183 -7.30 -0.01 13.56
CA ASP A 183 -6.77 0.99 12.64
C ASP A 183 -5.43 1.50 13.17
N CYS A 184 -4.34 0.87 12.74
CA CYS A 184 -3.00 1.19 13.21
C CYS A 184 -2.39 2.28 12.31
N GLY A 185 -2.18 3.47 12.88
CA GLY A 185 -1.75 4.66 12.14
C GLY A 185 -2.96 5.46 11.65
N ALA A 186 -3.71 6.02 12.59
CA ALA A 186 -5.00 6.64 12.30
C ALA A 186 -4.92 8.03 11.67
N ALA A 187 -3.76 8.71 11.75
CA ALA A 187 -3.52 10.03 11.19
C ALA A 187 -4.65 11.04 11.52
N ASN A 188 -5.42 11.48 10.53
CA ASN A 188 -6.52 12.44 10.70
C ASN A 188 -7.90 11.80 10.96
N GLY A 189 -7.98 10.47 11.07
CA GLY A 189 -9.19 9.71 11.37
C GLY A 189 -10.08 9.36 10.18
N ASP A 190 -9.63 9.62 8.95
CA ASP A 190 -10.37 9.29 7.73
C ASP A 190 -10.56 7.77 7.54
N THR A 191 -9.55 6.97 7.83
CA THR A 191 -9.59 5.50 7.75
C THR A 191 -10.55 4.90 8.77
N ALA A 192 -10.63 5.45 9.99
CA ALA A 192 -11.63 5.07 10.97
C ALA A 192 -13.07 5.30 10.47
N LEU A 193 -13.29 6.42 9.76
CA LEU A 193 -14.57 6.73 9.12
C LEU A 193 -14.84 5.83 7.91
N TYR A 194 -13.82 5.50 7.13
CA TYR A 194 -13.93 4.48 6.08
C TYR A 194 -14.42 3.16 6.69
N PHE A 195 -13.75 2.63 7.71
CA PHE A 195 -14.12 1.35 8.31
C PHE A 195 -15.55 1.35 8.87
N THR A 196 -15.94 2.40 9.60
CA THR A 196 -17.30 2.51 10.15
C THR A 196 -18.37 2.66 9.06
N ALA A 197 -18.12 3.47 8.02
CA ALA A 197 -19.05 3.63 6.90
C ALA A 197 -19.22 2.35 6.06
N TYR A 198 -18.27 1.42 6.12
CA TYR A 198 -18.35 0.10 5.48
C TYR A 198 -18.82 -1.02 6.42
N GLY A 199 -19.27 -0.70 7.64
CA GLY A 199 -20.00 -1.64 8.50
C GLY A 199 -19.25 -2.13 9.74
N ALA A 200 -18.05 -1.63 10.03
CA ALA A 200 -17.35 -1.97 11.27
C ALA A 200 -18.19 -1.59 12.49
N SER A 201 -18.35 -2.53 13.43
CA SER A 201 -19.10 -2.30 14.67
C SER A 201 -18.26 -1.55 15.71
N LYS A 202 -16.94 -1.66 15.60
CA LYS A 202 -15.98 -0.97 16.47
C LYS A 202 -14.68 -0.76 15.72
N VAL A 203 -14.09 0.42 15.87
CA VAL A 203 -12.76 0.75 15.38
C VAL A 203 -11.92 1.28 16.54
N TYR A 204 -10.78 0.64 16.77
CA TYR A 204 -9.76 1.12 17.69
C TYR A 204 -8.63 1.73 16.86
N SER A 205 -8.52 3.05 16.90
CA SER A 205 -7.57 3.83 16.12
C SER A 205 -6.34 4.18 16.95
N PHE A 206 -5.15 3.78 16.49
CA PHE A 206 -3.88 4.04 17.17
C PHE A 206 -3.15 5.20 16.49
N GLU A 207 -2.86 6.24 17.26
CA GLU A 207 -2.09 7.41 16.85
C GLU A 207 -1.50 8.08 18.09
N PHE A 208 -0.26 8.57 18.02
CA PHE A 208 0.42 9.19 19.14
C PHE A 208 0.97 10.59 18.85
N LEU A 209 1.03 11.00 17.58
CA LEU A 209 1.48 12.32 17.18
C LEU A 209 0.42 13.35 17.56
N LYS A 210 0.82 14.34 18.36
CA LYS A 210 -0.10 15.35 18.90
C LYS A 210 -0.87 16.09 17.81
N GLU A 211 -0.20 16.44 16.72
CA GLU A 211 -0.85 17.15 15.61
C GLU A 211 -1.91 16.27 14.91
N ASN A 212 -1.61 14.99 14.72
CA ASN A 212 -2.56 14.03 14.15
C ASN A 212 -3.74 13.79 15.10
N ILE A 213 -3.49 13.63 16.40
CA ILE A 213 -4.55 13.51 17.43
C ILE A 213 -5.49 14.72 17.41
N ILE A 214 -4.96 15.94 17.25
CA ILE A 214 -5.81 17.14 17.12
C ILE A 214 -6.67 17.07 15.86
N LYS A 215 -6.09 16.71 14.71
CA LYS A 215 -6.83 16.53 13.45
C LYS A 215 -7.90 15.45 13.59
N PHE A 216 -7.53 14.28 14.12
CA PHE A 216 -8.43 13.16 14.41
C PHE A 216 -9.63 13.60 15.25
N ASN A 217 -9.38 14.26 16.38
CA ASN A 217 -10.45 14.72 17.25
C ASN A 217 -11.37 15.75 16.57
N ASN A 218 -10.82 16.67 15.77
CA ASN A 218 -11.63 17.61 14.98
C ASN A 218 -12.51 16.88 13.95
N THR A 219 -11.96 15.88 13.26
CA THR A 219 -12.71 15.01 12.35
C THR A 219 -13.83 14.28 13.09
N MET A 220 -13.56 13.68 14.25
CA MET A 220 -14.59 12.97 15.04
C MET A 220 -15.70 13.91 15.56
N LEU A 221 -15.38 15.15 15.93
CA LEU A 221 -16.37 16.15 16.36
C LEU A 221 -17.39 16.50 15.26
N ARG A 222 -16.99 16.39 13.99
CA ARG A 222 -17.88 16.55 12.82
C ARG A 222 -18.71 15.29 12.56
N ASN A 223 -18.29 14.14 13.05
CA ASN A 223 -18.84 12.81 12.75
C ASN A 223 -19.46 12.14 13.98
N LYS A 224 -20.28 12.88 14.74
CA LYS A 224 -20.82 12.41 16.03
C LYS A 224 -21.63 11.11 15.93
N ALA A 225 -22.20 10.82 14.76
CA ALA A 225 -22.92 9.57 14.51
C ALA A 225 -22.05 8.32 14.75
N PHE A 226 -20.73 8.40 14.50
CA PHE A 226 -19.78 7.29 14.66
C PHE A 226 -19.01 7.32 15.99
N SER A 227 -19.24 8.33 16.84
CA SER A 227 -18.44 8.57 18.06
C SER A 227 -18.42 7.41 19.06
N ASN A 228 -19.47 6.59 19.10
CA ASN A 228 -19.51 5.39 19.96
C ASN A 228 -18.78 4.19 19.35
N LEU A 229 -18.59 4.19 18.03
CA LEU A 229 -17.96 3.10 17.27
C LEU A 229 -16.44 3.28 17.21
N ILE A 230 -15.95 4.51 17.24
CA ILE A 230 -14.52 4.82 17.09
C ILE A 230 -13.92 5.17 18.46
N GLU A 231 -12.80 4.55 18.80
CA GLU A 231 -12.03 4.86 20.01
C GLU A 231 -10.58 5.14 19.65
N LEU A 232 -10.06 6.30 20.06
CA LEU A 232 -8.66 6.67 19.90
C LEU A 232 -7.80 6.08 21.03
N VAL A 233 -6.67 5.50 20.65
CA VAL A 233 -5.67 4.94 21.55
C VAL A 233 -4.35 5.70 21.35
N GLU A 234 -4.02 6.57 22.29
CA GLU A 234 -2.82 7.43 22.25
C GLU A 234 -1.53 6.68 22.64
N ARG A 235 -1.20 5.64 21.87
CA ARG A 235 -0.04 4.77 22.09
C ARG A 235 0.59 4.37 20.76
N ALA A 236 1.91 4.20 20.77
CA ALA A 236 2.60 3.56 19.66
C ALA A 236 2.44 2.03 19.73
N LEU A 237 2.32 1.39 18.58
CA LEU A 237 2.30 -0.08 18.49
C LEU A 237 3.71 -0.62 18.28
N TRP A 238 4.05 -1.69 18.98
CA TRP A 238 5.38 -2.30 18.92
C TRP A 238 5.35 -3.79 19.33
N ASP A 239 6.52 -4.43 19.40
CA ASP A 239 6.67 -5.83 19.85
C ASP A 239 6.80 -5.99 21.38
N GLU A 240 6.92 -4.89 22.11
CA GLU A 240 7.00 -4.84 23.57
C GLU A 240 6.16 -3.66 24.09
N SER A 241 5.45 -3.86 25.19
CA SER A 241 4.66 -2.80 25.82
C SER A 241 5.48 -2.00 26.83
N ASN A 242 5.04 -0.77 27.11
CA ASN A 242 5.61 0.10 28.15
C ASN A 242 7.08 0.49 27.95
N ILE A 243 7.67 0.21 26.78
CA ILE A 243 8.95 0.79 26.39
C ILE A 243 8.72 2.20 25.81
N ARG A 244 9.73 3.06 25.97
CA ARG A 244 9.72 4.40 25.36
C ARG A 244 10.44 4.37 24.02
N LEU A 245 9.77 4.87 23.01
CA LEU A 245 10.37 5.11 21.72
C LEU A 245 10.60 6.62 21.55
N SER A 246 11.74 7.00 21.01
CA SER A 246 11.95 8.34 20.47
C SER A 246 11.46 8.39 19.04
N PHE A 247 10.92 9.54 18.66
CA PHE A 247 10.55 9.80 17.29
C PHE A 247 11.02 11.19 16.86
N SER A 248 11.21 11.35 15.56
CA SER A 248 11.49 12.64 14.93
C SER A 248 10.61 12.81 13.70
N GLU A 249 10.00 13.98 13.59
CA GLU A 249 9.15 14.35 12.48
C GLU A 249 10.01 14.91 11.34
N ASN A 250 9.93 14.30 10.15
CA ASN A 250 10.50 14.84 8.91
C ASN A 250 9.40 14.90 7.83
N GLY A 251 8.48 15.84 7.98
CA GLY A 251 7.31 15.94 7.09
C GLY A 251 6.28 14.84 7.41
N ASN A 252 5.87 14.06 6.41
CA ASN A 252 4.88 12.99 6.57
C ASN A 252 5.45 11.70 7.19
N ALA A 253 6.77 11.57 7.32
CA ALA A 253 7.40 10.35 7.81
C ALA A 253 7.85 10.50 9.26
N THR A 254 7.57 9.47 10.07
CA THR A 254 8.01 9.38 11.47
C THR A 254 9.02 8.25 11.63
N SER A 255 10.28 8.56 11.93
CA SER A 255 11.25 7.53 12.25
C SER A 255 11.23 7.24 13.75
N VAL A 256 11.00 5.98 14.13
CA VAL A 256 10.88 5.56 15.52
C VAL A 256 12.05 4.66 15.92
N GLN A 257 12.69 4.95 17.05
CA GLN A 257 13.80 4.15 17.59
C GLN A 257 13.65 3.91 19.09
N LYS A 258 14.22 2.81 19.60
CA LYS A 258 14.29 2.56 21.05
C LYS A 258 15.16 3.63 21.71
N CYS A 259 14.59 4.34 22.67
CA CYS A 259 15.29 5.47 23.28
C CYS A 259 16.17 5.02 24.46
N SER A 260 17.45 5.42 24.45
CA SER A 260 18.38 5.21 25.57
C SER A 260 18.54 6.45 26.47
N SER A 261 18.03 7.62 26.05
CA SER A 261 18.08 8.90 26.76
C SER A 261 16.68 9.50 26.94
N ASN A 262 16.54 10.47 27.84
CA ASN A 262 15.28 11.21 28.07
C ASN A 262 15.17 12.51 27.25
N GLU A 263 15.98 12.66 26.21
CA GLU A 263 16.01 13.88 25.38
C GLU A 263 15.26 13.63 24.06
N GLY A 264 14.29 14.49 23.74
CA GLY A 264 13.44 14.40 22.54
C GLY A 264 11.99 14.03 22.84
N ASP A 265 11.14 14.09 21.81
CA ASP A 265 9.75 13.63 21.92
C ASP A 265 9.71 12.10 22.02
N THR A 266 8.95 11.60 23.01
CA THR A 266 8.85 10.17 23.30
C THR A 266 7.41 9.73 23.42
N VAL A 267 7.16 8.46 23.09
CA VAL A 267 5.86 7.82 23.18
C VAL A 267 5.99 6.49 23.91
N GLN A 268 4.96 6.13 24.69
CA GLN A 268 4.84 4.81 25.28
C GLN A 268 4.21 3.83 24.30
N THR A 269 4.76 2.62 24.29
CA THR A 269 4.28 1.53 23.45
C THR A 269 3.20 0.69 24.13
N ILE A 270 2.40 0.02 23.31
CA ILE A 270 1.54 -1.11 23.69
C ILE A 270 1.61 -2.16 22.58
N THR A 271 1.60 -3.44 22.94
CA THR A 271 1.42 -4.54 21.98
C THR A 271 -0.06 -4.72 21.65
N ILE A 272 -0.37 -5.20 20.44
CA ILE A 272 -1.76 -5.54 20.09
C ILE A 272 -2.27 -6.64 21.01
N ASP A 273 -1.44 -7.61 21.37
CA ASP A 273 -1.80 -8.69 22.29
C ASP A 273 -2.19 -8.20 23.69
N GLU A 274 -1.42 -7.25 24.27
CA GLU A 274 -1.80 -6.65 25.55
C GLU A 274 -3.08 -5.82 25.43
N PHE A 275 -3.21 -5.02 24.37
CA PHE A 275 -4.39 -4.19 24.15
C PHE A 275 -5.66 -5.04 24.04
N THR A 276 -5.66 -6.08 23.20
CA THR A 276 -6.84 -6.93 22.98
C THR A 276 -7.21 -7.70 24.24
N ALA A 277 -6.21 -8.18 25.00
CA ALA A 277 -6.43 -8.82 26.30
C ALA A 277 -7.04 -7.86 27.34
N GLN A 278 -6.56 -6.62 27.43
CA GLN A 278 -7.10 -5.60 28.34
C GLN A 278 -8.53 -5.19 27.99
N LYS A 279 -8.83 -5.05 26.69
CA LYS A 279 -10.18 -4.73 26.21
C LYS A 279 -11.15 -5.92 26.29
N GLY A 280 -10.63 -7.15 26.26
CA GLY A 280 -11.45 -8.36 26.16
C GLY A 280 -12.21 -8.41 24.82
N THR A 281 -11.66 -7.82 23.76
CA THR A 281 -12.33 -7.71 22.46
C THR A 281 -11.86 -8.80 21.49
N HIS A 282 -12.77 -9.19 20.60
CA HIS A 282 -12.43 -9.86 19.34
C HIS A 282 -11.78 -8.85 18.38
N VAL A 283 -11.03 -9.35 17.39
CA VAL A 283 -10.46 -8.54 16.31
C VAL A 283 -10.68 -9.29 14.99
N ASP A 284 -11.37 -8.65 14.05
CA ASP A 284 -11.72 -9.21 12.74
C ASP A 284 -10.84 -8.66 11.62
N PHE A 285 -10.31 -7.45 11.82
CA PHE A 285 -9.51 -6.76 10.81
C PHE A 285 -8.38 -5.94 11.46
N ILE A 286 -7.18 -5.99 10.88
CA ILE A 286 -6.04 -5.15 11.27
C ILE A 286 -5.53 -4.42 10.03
N LYS A 287 -5.61 -3.10 10.05
CA LYS A 287 -4.93 -2.22 9.09
C LYS A 287 -3.66 -1.70 9.73
N MET A 288 -2.54 -1.65 9.00
CA MET A 288 -1.30 -1.03 9.46
C MET A 288 -0.67 -0.12 8.41
N ASP A 289 -0.48 1.13 8.80
CA ASP A 289 0.29 2.15 8.08
C ASP A 289 1.00 3.00 9.13
N ILE A 290 2.14 2.50 9.64
CA ILE A 290 2.77 3.00 10.88
C ILE A 290 4.25 3.28 10.69
N GLU A 291 4.61 3.80 9.52
CA GLU A 291 5.91 4.43 9.24
C GLU A 291 7.11 3.51 9.54
N GLY A 292 7.01 2.23 9.19
CA GLY A 292 8.08 1.25 9.36
C GLY A 292 8.02 0.45 10.66
N ALA A 293 7.00 0.62 11.50
CA ALA A 293 6.80 -0.20 12.70
C ALA A 293 6.01 -1.51 12.43
N GLU A 294 5.57 -1.77 11.20
CA GLU A 294 4.63 -2.83 10.81
C GLU A 294 5.08 -4.22 11.30
N LEU A 295 6.31 -4.63 10.98
CA LEU A 295 6.81 -5.94 11.39
C LEU A 295 6.89 -6.09 12.92
N ASN A 296 7.22 -5.02 13.65
CA ASN A 296 7.28 -5.08 15.12
C ASN A 296 5.87 -5.09 15.73
N ALA A 297 4.95 -4.30 15.22
CA ALA A 297 3.55 -4.34 15.63
C ALA A 297 2.92 -5.71 15.35
N LEU A 298 3.21 -6.33 14.20
CA LEU A 298 2.80 -7.70 13.86
C LEU A 298 3.37 -8.74 14.83
N ARG A 299 4.65 -8.60 15.24
CA ARG A 299 5.24 -9.44 16.29
C ARG A 299 4.53 -9.29 17.64
N GLY A 300 4.16 -8.06 17.99
CA GLY A 300 3.33 -7.75 19.16
C GLY A 300 1.84 -8.09 19.01
N ALA A 301 1.42 -8.62 17.87
CA ALA A 301 0.05 -9.05 17.58
C ALA A 301 -0.08 -10.58 17.44
N LYS A 302 1.00 -11.32 17.73
CA LYS A 302 1.10 -12.74 17.43
C LYS A 302 -0.04 -13.53 18.05
N GLU A 303 -0.29 -13.38 19.35
CA GLU A 303 -1.31 -14.17 20.05
C GLU A 303 -2.72 -13.80 19.57
N THR A 304 -2.95 -12.53 19.26
CA THR A 304 -4.19 -12.02 18.67
C THR A 304 -4.43 -12.63 17.29
N ILE A 305 -3.41 -12.64 16.43
CA ILE A 305 -3.51 -13.21 15.08
C ILE A 305 -3.73 -14.73 15.14
N LEU A 306 -3.01 -15.44 16.01
CA LEU A 306 -3.19 -16.88 16.21
C LEU A 306 -4.60 -17.21 16.71
N LYS A 307 -5.16 -16.38 17.59
CA LYS A 307 -6.46 -16.61 18.22
C LYS A 307 -7.64 -16.27 17.33
N TYR A 308 -7.63 -15.09 16.71
CA TYR A 308 -8.78 -14.54 15.99
C TYR A 308 -8.64 -14.59 14.48
N LYS A 309 -7.43 -14.83 13.96
CA LYS A 309 -7.13 -14.88 12.52
C LYS A 309 -7.73 -13.70 11.72
N PRO A 310 -7.52 -12.45 12.16
CA PRO A 310 -8.12 -11.29 11.49
C PRO A 310 -7.65 -11.16 10.05
N LYS A 311 -8.49 -10.56 9.22
CA LYS A 311 -8.08 -10.01 7.91
C LYS A 311 -7.00 -8.95 8.12
N LEU A 312 -5.98 -8.92 7.26
CA LEU A 312 -4.85 -8.01 7.35
C LEU A 312 -4.77 -7.13 6.10
N ALA A 313 -4.52 -5.83 6.28
CA ALA A 313 -4.12 -4.90 5.23
C ALA A 313 -2.92 -4.08 5.74
N ILE A 314 -1.72 -4.45 5.31
CA ILE A 314 -0.45 -3.99 5.88
C ILE A 314 0.33 -3.24 4.80
N CYS A 315 0.68 -1.98 5.04
CA CYS A 315 1.56 -1.23 4.16
C CYS A 315 2.97 -1.86 4.13
N VAL A 316 3.54 -1.98 2.92
CA VAL A 316 4.84 -2.65 2.69
C VAL A 316 5.78 -1.79 1.84
N TYR A 317 5.69 -0.47 1.98
CA TYR A 317 6.49 0.50 1.23
C TYR A 317 7.48 1.30 2.09
N HIS A 318 7.43 1.18 3.43
CA HIS A 318 8.26 1.97 4.34
C HIS A 318 9.72 1.50 4.41
N LYS A 319 9.95 0.18 4.32
CA LYS A 319 11.28 -0.41 4.25
C LYS A 319 11.42 -1.30 3.03
N ASP A 320 12.63 -1.31 2.46
CA ASP A 320 12.95 -2.12 1.30
C ASP A 320 12.70 -3.62 1.55
N ASP A 321 12.86 -4.10 2.79
CA ASP A 321 12.66 -5.51 3.17
C ASP A 321 11.21 -5.88 3.54
N ASP A 322 10.30 -4.93 3.68
CA ASP A 322 8.90 -5.17 4.10
C ASP A 322 8.17 -6.13 3.15
N LEU A 323 8.47 -6.06 1.84
CA LEU A 323 7.93 -6.95 0.81
C LEU A 323 8.31 -8.43 0.97
N VAL A 324 9.26 -8.72 1.86
CA VAL A 324 9.75 -10.08 2.15
C VAL A 324 9.46 -10.42 3.61
N SER A 325 9.90 -9.57 4.53
CA SER A 325 9.91 -9.87 5.96
C SER A 325 8.50 -9.95 6.56
N ILE A 326 7.55 -9.15 6.06
CA ILE A 326 6.15 -9.16 6.52
C ILE A 326 5.43 -10.43 6.02
N PRO A 327 5.43 -10.77 4.71
CA PRO A 327 4.90 -12.06 4.24
C PRO A 327 5.52 -13.27 4.95
N ASP A 328 6.85 -13.28 5.13
CA ASP A 328 7.55 -14.37 5.82
C ASP A 328 7.11 -14.50 7.28
N PHE A 329 6.91 -13.38 7.98
CA PHE A 329 6.40 -13.41 9.35
C PHE A 329 4.98 -13.96 9.42
N ILE A 330 4.05 -13.46 8.58
CA ILE A 330 2.66 -13.93 8.58
C ILE A 330 2.59 -15.42 8.27
N ASP A 331 3.38 -15.90 7.30
CA ASP A 331 3.48 -17.32 6.95
C ASP A 331 4.02 -18.16 8.12
N SER A 332 5.03 -17.66 8.84
CA SER A 332 5.63 -18.35 9.98
C SER A 332 4.66 -18.62 11.14
N LEU A 333 3.52 -17.91 11.19
CA LEU A 333 2.47 -18.14 12.17
C LEU A 333 1.69 -19.43 11.90
N ASN A 334 1.79 -20.02 10.70
CA ASN A 334 1.10 -21.25 10.29
C ASN A 334 -0.43 -21.17 10.46
N CYS A 335 -1.03 -20.01 10.18
CA CYS A 335 -2.48 -19.77 10.27
C CYS A 335 -3.23 -19.98 8.94
N ASP A 336 -2.60 -20.60 7.94
CA ASP A 336 -3.17 -20.81 6.59
C ASP A 336 -3.68 -19.50 5.95
N TYR A 337 -2.88 -18.44 6.04
CA TYR A 337 -3.18 -17.18 5.36
C TYR A 337 -2.95 -17.30 3.84
N GLU A 338 -3.95 -16.90 3.07
CA GLU A 338 -3.81 -16.57 1.66
C GLU A 338 -3.47 -15.06 1.54
N MET A 339 -2.43 -14.72 0.78
CA MET A 339 -1.91 -13.35 0.69
C MET A 339 -2.16 -12.74 -0.69
N TYR A 340 -2.29 -11.41 -0.74
CA TYR A 340 -2.45 -10.62 -1.96
C TYR A 340 -1.65 -9.33 -1.86
N PHE A 341 -1.47 -8.66 -2.99
CA PHE A 341 -0.68 -7.44 -3.08
C PHE A 341 -1.27 -6.48 -4.12
N ASP A 342 -1.31 -5.20 -3.78
CA ASP A 342 -1.59 -4.12 -4.73
C ASP A 342 -0.86 -2.82 -4.33
N TYR A 343 -0.93 -1.81 -5.19
CA TYR A 343 -0.44 -0.46 -4.93
C TYR A 343 -1.38 0.61 -5.49
N TYR A 344 -1.44 1.75 -4.82
CA TYR A 344 -2.42 2.81 -5.10
C TYR A 344 -1.82 4.14 -5.56
N THR A 345 -0.51 4.17 -5.84
CA THR A 345 0.14 5.33 -6.47
C THR A 345 1.15 4.91 -7.54
N ASP A 346 1.51 5.85 -8.42
CA ASP A 346 2.56 5.65 -9.43
C ASP A 346 3.99 5.83 -8.86
N THR A 347 4.09 6.32 -7.63
CA THR A 347 5.35 6.67 -6.96
C THR A 347 5.95 5.54 -6.12
N GLY A 348 5.15 4.50 -5.86
CA GLY A 348 5.50 3.39 -4.98
C GLY A 348 5.05 3.56 -3.53
N ALA A 349 4.56 4.74 -3.13
CA ALA A 349 3.80 4.86 -1.90
C ALA A 349 2.48 4.07 -1.99
N GLU A 350 1.86 3.79 -0.84
CA GLU A 350 0.57 3.09 -0.75
C GLU A 350 0.61 1.69 -1.38
N ALA A 351 1.71 0.95 -1.17
CA ALA A 351 1.76 -0.47 -1.50
C ALA A 351 1.29 -1.29 -0.30
N VAL A 352 0.33 -2.18 -0.50
CA VAL A 352 -0.37 -2.90 0.58
C VAL A 352 -0.32 -4.40 0.33
N LEU A 353 0.12 -5.14 1.34
CA LEU A 353 -0.03 -6.59 1.43
C LEU A 353 -1.33 -6.89 2.17
N TYR A 354 -2.16 -7.73 1.58
CA TYR A 354 -3.39 -8.21 2.18
C TYR A 354 -3.25 -9.67 2.58
N ALA A 355 -3.94 -10.07 3.63
CA ALA A 355 -4.00 -11.48 3.99
C ALA A 355 -5.34 -11.83 4.63
N ARG A 356 -5.85 -13.02 4.35
CA ARG A 356 -6.98 -13.64 5.06
C ARG A 356 -6.67 -15.09 5.38
N ALA A 357 -7.07 -15.56 6.56
CA ALA A 357 -7.00 -16.98 6.84
C ALA A 357 -8.05 -17.73 6.01
N VAL A 358 -7.67 -18.88 5.45
CA VAL A 358 -8.60 -19.78 4.79
C VAL A 358 -8.83 -21.01 5.67
N ASP A 359 -10.10 -21.33 5.92
CA ASP A 359 -10.44 -22.60 6.55
C ASP A 359 -10.22 -23.73 5.52
N LYS A 360 -9.32 -24.65 5.84
CA LYS A 360 -9.03 -25.83 5.01
C LYS A 360 -9.99 -26.98 5.26
#